data_AF-A0A7W1PXJ9-F1
#
_entry.id   AF-A0A7W1PXJ9-F1
#
_cell.length_a   1.000
_cell.length_b   1.000
_cell.length_c   1.000
_cell.angle_alpha   90.00
_cell.angle_beta   90.00
_cell.angle_gamma   90.00
#
_symmetry.space_group_name_H-M   'P 1'
#
loop_
_entity.id
_entity.type
_entity.pdbx_description
1 polymer ?
#
loop_
_entity_poly.entity_id
_entity_poly.type
_entity_poly.pdbx_seq_one_letter_code
_entity_poly.pdbx_strand_id
1 'polypeptide(L)' 'MKNVLVLEVNNVSPEDLDLIEIVDTADEAVKVIVDFYSKYLLKPNF' A
#
# COMPACT_ATOMS: atom_id res chain seq x y z
N MET A 1 8.87 11.56 5.06
CA MET A 1 7.43 11.52 4.66
C MET A 1 6.60 10.66 5.60
N LYS A 2 6.93 9.37 5.79
CA LYS A 2 6.17 8.45 6.68
C LYS A 2 5.91 8.99 8.10
N ASN A 3 6.88 9.67 8.72
CA ASN A 3 6.73 10.19 10.08
C ASN A 3 5.72 11.35 10.24
N VAL A 4 5.41 12.12 9.19
CA VAL A 4 4.56 13.33 9.34
C VAL A 4 3.07 12.98 9.43
N LEU A 5 2.62 11.97 8.68
CA LEU A 5 1.21 11.56 8.64
C LEU A 5 0.72 10.94 9.95
N VAL A 6 1.61 10.20 10.64
CA VAL A 6 1.30 9.52 11.90
C VAL A 6 1.37 10.47 13.10
N LEU A 7 2.33 11.41 13.11
CA LEU A 7 2.68 12.14 14.33
C LEU A 7 1.87 13.41 14.60
N GLU A 8 1.27 14.04 13.60
CA GLU A 8 0.60 15.34 13.81
C GLU A 8 -0.93 15.29 13.82
N VAL A 9 -1.56 14.30 13.20
CA VAL A 9 -3.01 14.34 12.93
C VAL A 9 -3.77 13.09 13.39
N ASN A 10 -3.11 11.98 13.76
CA ASN A 10 -3.74 10.72 14.15
C ASN A 10 -4.80 10.19 13.15
N ASN A 11 -4.67 10.52 11.86
CA ASN A 11 -5.61 10.11 10.83
C ASN A 11 -5.31 8.71 10.26
N VAL A 12 -4.15 8.15 10.56
CA VAL A 12 -3.67 6.85 10.10
C VAL A 12 -2.86 6.19 11.20
N SER A 13 -3.00 4.88 11.34
CA SER A 13 -2.21 4.07 12.27
C SER A 13 -0.79 3.89 11.72
N PRO A 14 0.23 3.70 12.58
CA PRO A 14 1.59 3.42 12.11
C PRO A 14 1.67 2.24 11.13
N GLU A 15 0.83 1.23 11.32
CA GLU A 15 0.74 0.03 10.49
C GLU A 15 0.17 0.31 9.09
N ASP A 16 -0.63 1.37 8.94
CA ASP A 16 -1.19 1.77 7.63
C ASP A 16 -0.09 2.26 6.68
N LEU A 17 1.06 2.70 7.21
CA LEU A 17 2.22 3.09 6.41
C LEU A 17 2.89 1.91 5.70
N ASP A 18 2.62 0.68 6.13
CA ASP A 18 3.10 -0.55 5.49
C ASP A 18 2.26 -0.91 4.26
N LEU A 19 1.09 -0.28 4.10
CA LEU A 19 0.25 -0.40 2.89
C LEU A 19 0.74 0.49 1.74
N ILE A 20 1.71 1.38 2.00
CA ILE A 20 2.25 2.34 1.02
C ILE A 20 3.62 1.87 0.54
N GLU A 21 3.69 1.57 -0.75
CA GLU A 21 4.92 1.26 -1.48
C GLU A 21 5.33 2.45 -2.35
N ILE A 22 6.60 2.83 -2.28
CA ILE A 22 7.20 3.89 -3.12
C ILE A 22 8.10 3.20 -4.13
N VAL A 23 7.86 3.45 -5.41
CA VAL A 23 8.59 2.83 -6.53
C VAL A 23 9.00 3.88 -7.55
N ASP A 24 10.03 3.59 -8.33
CA ASP A 24 10.65 4.55 -9.26
C ASP A 24 10.09 4.42 -10.69
N THR A 25 9.53 3.25 -11.03
CA THR A 25 9.05 2.93 -12.37
C THR A 25 7.62 2.39 -12.39
N ALA A 26 6.97 2.52 -13.55
CA ALA A 26 5.64 1.97 -13.76
C ALA A 26 5.62 0.43 -13.65
N ASP A 27 6.67 -0.24 -14.11
CA ASP A 27 6.76 -1.71 -14.06
C ASP A 27 6.83 -2.22 -12.61
N GLU A 28 7.56 -1.53 -11.75
CA GLU A 28 7.60 -1.83 -10.30
C GLU A 28 6.22 -1.63 -9.66
N ALA A 29 5.50 -0.57 -10.02
CA ALA A 29 4.13 -0.34 -9.52
C ALA A 29 3.18 -1.49 -9.92
N VAL A 30 3.25 -1.93 -11.18
CA VAL A 30 2.47 -3.07 -11.67
C VAL A 30 2.82 -4.34 -10.90
N LYS A 31 4.10 -4.59 -10.63
CA LYS A 31 4.55 -5.75 -9.87
C LYS A 31 3.98 -5.76 -8.44
N VAL A 32 4.01 -4.62 -7.73
CA VAL A 32 3.44 -4.51 -6.38
C VAL A 32 1.96 -4.88 -6.37
N ILE A 33 1.19 -4.38 -7.34
CA ILE A 33 -0.24 -4.67 -7.47
C ILE A 33 -0.48 -6.16 -7.73
N VAL A 34 0.27 -6.76 -8.65
CA VAL A 34 0.15 -8.18 -8.99
C VAL A 34 0.51 -9.06 -7.79
N ASP A 35 1.60 -8.77 -7.09
CA ASP A 35 2.04 -9.53 -5.92
C ASP A 35 1.00 -9.46 -4.80
N PHE A 36 0.36 -8.30 -4.58
CA PHE A 36 -0.69 -8.14 -3.59
C PHE A 36 -1.90 -9.05 -3.89
N TYR A 37 -2.41 -9.04 -5.12
CA TYR A 37 -3.55 -9.87 -5.52
C TYR A 37 -3.21 -11.34 -5.79
N SER A 38 -1.92 -11.69 -5.86
CA SER A 38 -1.48 -13.09 -5.92
C SER A 38 -1.69 -13.82 -4.58
N LYS A 39 -1.60 -13.10 -3.46
CA LYS A 39 -1.83 -13.61 -2.10
C LYS A 39 -3.29 -13.49 -1.68
N TYR A 40 -3.99 -12.46 -2.14
CA TYR A 40 -5.40 -12.24 -1.89
C TYR A 40 -6.17 -12.42 -3.20
N LEU A 41 -6.72 -13.62 -3.41
CA LEU A 41 -7.55 -13.93 -4.56
C LEU A 41 -8.61 -12.83 -4.76
N LEU A 42 -8.63 -12.23 -5.94
CA LEU A 42 -9.71 -11.36 -6.40
C LEU A 42 -11.00 -12.16 -6.33
N LYS A 43 -11.74 -12.01 -5.23
CA LYS A 43 -13.07 -12.56 -5.11
C LYS A 43 -13.99 -11.61 -5.87
N PRO A 44 -14.71 -12.08 -6.90
CA PRO A 44 -15.73 -11.27 -7.53
C PRO A 44 -16.74 -10.82 -6.47
N ASN A 45 -17.07 -9.53 -6.47
CA ASN A 45 -18.06 -8.96 -5.57
C ASN A 45 -19.45 -9.08 -6.22
N PHE A 46 -19.91 -10.32 -6.42
CA PHE A 46 -21.28 -10.64 -6.86
C PHE A 46 -22.23 -10.66 -5.66
#